data_AF-A0A7H0LNG2-F1
#
_entry.id   AF-A0A7H0LNG2-F1
#
_cell.length_a   1.000
_cell.length_b   1.000
_cell.length_c   1.000
_cell.angle_alpha   90.00
_cell.angle_beta   90.00
_cell.angle_gamma   90.00
#
_symmetry.space_group_name_H-M   'P 1'
#
loop_
_entity.id
_entity.type
_entity.pdbx_description
1 polymer ?
#
loop_
_entity_poly.entity_id
_entity_poly.type
_entity_poly.pdbx_seq_one_letter_code
_entity_poly.pdbx_strand_id
1 'polypeptide(L)'
;MIRNATGKALLACAMAVVPLGHAYAADTADGAIPDTARVDVARSGTGIPVQLDATQRDGYRAVFASIRAQKWLDAQIQLDSMKPGPLHAIAKAELLTAKGSPKADLDPLMKLLNEAPELPQATQILTMAKSRGAIDLPSLPETRRLTWLGSAPVRTRAKSIKSDLLAAELAIRMQPFVKADQGAEAQALLDATQGLTPEAQTEWEQKVSWIYYLQGDDANARTMAAKAARGVGDWAVQGDWVNALAAWRQHDCTAAESGFETVAARASDIELRAAGQYWAARADMACGRPERIEARLKSASQYRETFYGLLARQTLGIRDTTPRTASYIAGDWQALGRRPNIRVAAALVEIGENNLADEVIKQQAKLGDPSEFGSLVRLTSTLNLPGTLVWLAHNGPVGAAASIEARYPAPNWTPDGGWRVDRSLVYAHTLQESKFRTDVVSSAGAYGLMQVRPGAASDIARKQGRSFDRSALTRPSTNIEVGQSYLEQLRDLPLTGGLLPKVIAAYNAGPLPVQIWNAQSRDGGDPLLYIESIPYWETRGYVSTVLRNYWMYESQSGKTVSPSRVALSQGMWPRFPGLPGASSVRLSAKAPNVSFSAN
;
A
#
# COMPACT_ATOMS: atom_id res chain seq x y z
N MET A 1 -20.52 70.46 -25.37
CA MET A 1 -21.85 70.92 -25.82
C MET A 1 -22.88 70.26 -24.91
N ILE A 2 -23.48 71.02 -23.98
CA ILE A 2 -24.89 71.47 -23.98
C ILE A 2 -25.85 70.30 -23.64
N ARG A 3 -26.23 70.20 -22.35
CA ARG A 3 -27.57 70.48 -21.75
C ARG A 3 -28.61 69.40 -22.05
N ASN A 4 -29.03 68.65 -21.02
CA ASN A 4 -30.22 68.89 -20.18
C ASN A 4 -31.54 68.88 -20.96
N ALA A 5 -32.47 67.99 -20.58
CA ALA A 5 -33.71 68.38 -19.89
C ALA A 5 -34.72 67.20 -19.77
N THR A 6 -35.31 67.11 -18.57
CA THR A 6 -36.71 66.74 -18.26
C THR A 6 -37.23 65.36 -18.67
N GLY A 7 -37.73 64.48 -17.79
CA GLY A 7 -38.48 64.69 -16.55
C GLY A 7 -39.95 64.33 -16.77
N LYS A 8 -40.38 63.14 -16.30
CA LYS A 8 -41.75 62.81 -15.86
C LYS A 8 -41.75 61.43 -15.19
N ALA A 9 -42.20 61.41 -13.94
CA ALA A 9 -42.34 60.25 -13.09
C ALA A 9 -43.83 59.98 -12.81
N LEU A 10 -44.22 58.71 -12.79
CA LEU A 10 -45.33 58.08 -12.05
C LEU A 10 -45.19 56.56 -12.31
N LEU A 11 -44.60 55.80 -11.36
CA LEU A 11 -45.28 54.87 -10.42
C LEU A 11 -46.28 53.93 -11.13
N ALA A 12 -46.25 52.61 -11.03
CA ALA A 12 -45.63 51.62 -10.12
C ALA A 12 -45.61 50.28 -10.90
N CYS A 13 -45.00 49.15 -10.52
CA CYS A 13 -44.47 48.62 -9.27
C CYS A 13 -43.66 47.35 -9.60
N ALA A 14 -42.68 47.04 -8.75
CA ALA A 14 -42.11 45.71 -8.48
C ALA A 14 -41.42 44.92 -9.61
N MET A 15 -40.07 44.92 -9.60
CA MET A 15 -39.28 43.79 -9.10
C MET A 15 -37.81 44.21 -9.01
N ALA A 16 -37.32 44.36 -7.78
CA ALA A 16 -35.95 44.78 -7.51
C ALA A 16 -34.98 43.61 -7.72
N VAL A 17 -34.14 43.73 -8.75
CA VAL A 17 -32.85 43.03 -8.86
C VAL A 17 -31.78 44.07 -8.53
N VAL A 18 -31.07 43.89 -7.42
CA VAL A 18 -29.84 44.62 -7.11
C VAL A 18 -28.79 43.61 -6.65
N PRO A 19 -27.56 43.68 -7.20
CA PRO A 19 -26.49 42.75 -6.92
C PRO A 19 -25.85 43.07 -5.57
N LEU A 20 -25.77 42.09 -4.68
CA LEU A 20 -25.01 42.22 -3.44
C LEU A 20 -23.54 41.92 -3.71
N GLY A 21 -22.74 42.98 -3.69
CA GLY A 21 -21.30 42.91 -3.50
C GLY A 21 -21.00 42.11 -2.23
N HIS A 22 -20.21 41.06 -2.37
CA HIS A 22 -19.75 40.27 -1.23
C HIS A 22 -18.60 41.03 -0.57
N ALA A 23 -18.91 41.66 0.56
CA ALA A 23 -17.94 42.15 1.50
C ALA A 23 -17.14 40.95 2.05
N TYR A 24 -15.82 41.06 1.98
CA TYR A 24 -14.89 40.26 2.77
C TYR A 24 -15.14 40.52 4.25
N ALA A 25 -15.84 39.60 4.92
CA ALA A 25 -15.80 39.50 6.36
C ALA A 25 -14.62 38.59 6.73
N ALA A 26 -13.55 39.21 7.22
CA ALA A 26 -12.51 38.53 7.96
C ALA A 26 -13.12 38.07 9.29
N ASP A 27 -13.32 36.76 9.44
CA ASP A 27 -13.69 36.18 10.73
C ASP A 27 -12.43 35.57 11.36
N THR A 28 -11.75 36.39 12.14
CA THR A 28 -10.74 35.97 13.10
C THR A 28 -11.45 35.49 14.36
N ALA A 29 -11.50 34.18 14.54
CA ALA A 29 -11.69 33.56 15.85
C ALA A 29 -10.88 32.26 15.89
N ASP A 30 -9.57 32.45 16.04
CA ASP A 30 -8.59 31.40 16.30
C ASP A 30 -8.77 30.94 17.76
N GLY A 31 -9.74 30.07 17.96
CA GLY A 31 -9.89 29.26 19.17
C GLY A 31 -9.45 27.85 18.84
N ALA A 32 -8.18 27.54 19.08
CA ALA A 32 -7.66 26.18 18.96
C ALA A 32 -8.49 25.26 19.89
N ILE A 33 -9.40 24.49 19.29
CA ILE A 33 -10.10 23.42 19.98
C ILE A 33 -9.01 22.45 20.47
N PRO A 34 -8.90 22.19 21.79
CA PRO A 34 -7.92 21.24 22.31
C PRO A 34 -8.11 19.88 21.62
N ASP A 35 -7.01 19.16 21.34
CA ASP A 35 -7.05 17.85 20.69
C ASP A 35 -8.04 16.87 21.35
N THR A 36 -8.31 17.05 22.64
CA THR A 36 -9.29 16.28 23.43
C THR A 36 -10.73 16.44 22.91
N ALA A 37 -11.15 17.65 22.53
CA ALA A 37 -12.49 17.90 22.00
C ALA A 37 -12.65 17.40 20.56
N ARG A 38 -11.57 17.30 19.77
CA ARG A 38 -11.60 16.64 18.45
C ARG A 38 -11.77 15.12 18.56
N VAL A 39 -11.18 14.49 19.57
CA VAL A 39 -11.34 13.05 19.85
C VAL A 39 -12.76 12.71 20.33
N ASP A 40 -13.33 13.54 21.20
CA ASP A 40 -14.68 13.33 21.75
C ASP A 40 -15.80 13.55 20.70
N VAL A 41 -15.62 14.50 19.76
CA VAL A 41 -16.59 14.75 18.66
C VAL A 41 -16.48 13.73 17.52
N ALA A 42 -15.29 13.20 17.24
CA ALA A 42 -15.09 12.21 16.17
C ALA A 42 -15.67 10.82 16.47
N ARG A 43 -15.98 10.49 17.74
CA ARG A 43 -16.44 9.15 18.17
C ARG A 43 -17.93 9.03 18.47
N SER A 44 -18.68 10.12 18.61
CA SER A 44 -20.13 10.07 18.87
C SER A 44 -20.92 9.35 17.76
N GLY A 45 -20.33 9.15 16.58
CA GLY A 45 -20.90 8.37 15.47
C GLY A 45 -20.33 6.95 15.26
N THR A 46 -19.38 6.46 16.07
CA THR A 46 -18.72 5.16 15.82
C THR A 46 -19.39 3.97 16.51
N GLY A 47 -20.32 4.19 17.44
CA GLY A 47 -20.97 3.12 18.20
C GLY A 47 -20.08 2.46 19.26
N ILE A 48 -18.85 2.94 19.46
CA ILE A 48 -17.95 2.53 20.55
C ILE A 48 -18.10 3.52 21.70
N PRO A 49 -18.54 3.10 22.90
CA PRO A 49 -18.62 3.98 24.07
C PRO A 49 -17.25 4.52 24.50
N VAL A 50 -17.23 5.72 25.08
CA VAL A 50 -16.05 6.26 25.76
C VAL A 50 -15.66 5.35 26.93
N GLN A 51 -14.38 5.03 27.05
CA GLN A 51 -13.85 4.17 28.10
C GLN A 51 -13.27 4.94 29.28
N LEU A 52 -12.73 6.13 29.04
CA LEU A 52 -12.03 6.93 30.04
C LEU A 52 -12.69 8.30 30.23
N ASP A 53 -12.89 8.69 31.47
CA ASP A 53 -13.21 10.08 31.80
C ASP A 53 -12.02 11.03 31.53
N ALA A 54 -12.24 12.35 31.61
CA ALA A 54 -11.20 13.34 31.31
C ALA A 54 -9.99 13.22 32.25
N THR A 55 -10.22 13.00 33.55
CA THR A 55 -9.14 12.87 34.54
C THR A 55 -8.32 11.61 34.31
N GLN A 56 -8.98 10.49 34.00
CA GLN A 56 -8.31 9.24 33.63
C GLN A 56 -7.48 9.40 32.37
N ARG A 57 -8.02 10.05 31.32
CA ARG A 57 -7.28 10.31 30.07
C ARG A 57 -5.99 11.06 30.32
N ASP A 58 -6.05 12.17 31.05
CA ASP A 58 -4.86 12.98 31.30
C ASP A 58 -3.86 12.29 32.22
N GLY A 59 -4.35 11.60 33.27
CA GLY A 59 -3.50 10.81 34.16
C GLY A 59 -2.76 9.68 33.43
N TYR A 60 -3.46 8.88 32.62
CA TYR A 60 -2.81 7.80 31.89
C TYR A 60 -1.85 8.31 30.82
N ARG A 61 -2.16 9.42 30.12
CA ARG A 61 -1.20 10.05 29.20
C ARG A 61 0.09 10.42 29.92
N ALA A 62 -0.01 10.99 31.12
CA ALA A 62 1.17 11.34 31.92
C ALA A 62 1.97 10.09 32.32
N VAL A 63 1.30 9.03 32.80
CA VAL A 63 1.95 7.75 33.16
C VAL A 63 2.71 7.17 31.96
N PHE A 64 2.04 7.03 30.82
CA PHE A 64 2.68 6.46 29.62
C PHE A 64 3.82 7.36 29.11
N ALA A 65 3.66 8.68 29.12
CA ALA A 65 4.73 9.61 28.77
C ALA A 65 5.97 9.41 29.68
N SER A 66 5.78 9.24 30.99
CA SER A 66 6.86 8.94 31.94
C SER A 66 7.52 7.59 31.64
N ILE A 67 6.75 6.54 31.32
CA ILE A 67 7.27 5.22 30.90
C ILE A 67 8.12 5.37 29.63
N ARG A 68 7.62 6.05 28.59
CA ARG A 68 8.37 6.24 27.33
C ARG A 68 9.63 7.09 27.52
N ALA A 69 9.59 8.05 28.46
CA ALA A 69 10.74 8.86 28.85
C ALA A 69 11.68 8.16 29.85
N GLN A 70 11.43 6.90 30.21
CA GLN A 70 12.20 6.11 31.19
C GLN A 70 12.25 6.73 32.60
N LYS A 71 11.25 7.54 32.94
CA LYS A 71 11.07 8.14 34.27
C LYS A 71 10.24 7.19 35.16
N TRP A 72 10.86 6.08 35.56
CA TRP A 72 10.16 4.95 36.18
C TRP A 72 9.49 5.28 37.52
N LEU A 73 10.18 6.04 38.39
CA LEU A 73 9.65 6.44 39.69
C LEU A 73 8.45 7.39 39.53
N ASP A 74 8.56 8.36 38.62
CA ASP A 74 7.46 9.28 38.31
C ASP A 74 6.24 8.52 37.79
N ALA A 75 6.44 7.58 36.86
CA ALA A 75 5.39 6.73 36.32
C ALA A 75 4.68 5.91 37.42
N GLN A 76 5.46 5.32 38.34
CA GLN A 76 4.93 4.54 39.45
C GLN A 76 4.08 5.41 40.40
N ILE A 77 4.61 6.56 40.83
CA ILE A 77 3.90 7.49 41.73
C ILE A 77 2.62 8.01 41.06
N GLN A 78 2.71 8.41 39.79
CA GLN A 78 1.56 8.85 39.01
C GLN A 78 0.49 7.76 38.97
N LEU A 79 0.86 6.53 38.64
CA LEU A 79 -0.08 5.41 38.54
C LEU A 79 -0.70 5.04 39.91
N ASP A 80 0.09 4.99 40.99
CA ASP A 80 -0.41 4.66 42.33
C ASP A 80 -1.32 5.73 42.93
N SER A 81 -1.15 6.99 42.51
CA SER A 81 -2.01 8.11 42.93
C SER A 81 -3.39 8.11 42.26
N MET A 82 -3.54 7.36 41.16
CA MET A 82 -4.79 7.28 40.40
C MET A 82 -5.74 6.24 41.00
N LYS A 83 -7.05 6.48 40.86
CA LYS A 83 -8.05 5.43 41.14
C LYS A 83 -7.93 4.32 40.11
N PRO A 84 -7.95 3.04 40.49
CA PRO A 84 -7.96 1.91 39.56
C PRO A 84 -9.00 2.08 38.45
N GLY A 85 -8.61 1.73 37.23
CA GLY A 85 -9.34 2.03 36.00
C GLY A 85 -8.88 1.16 34.84
N PRO A 86 -9.49 1.30 33.65
CA PRO A 86 -9.34 0.34 32.56
C PRO A 86 -7.90 0.09 32.07
N LEU A 87 -7.00 1.07 32.23
CA LEU A 87 -5.61 0.95 31.79
C LEU A 87 -4.62 0.64 32.92
N HIS A 88 -5.06 0.47 34.17
CA HIS A 88 -4.14 0.30 35.32
C HIS A 88 -3.25 -0.95 35.15
N ALA A 89 -3.86 -2.10 34.86
CA ALA A 89 -3.14 -3.35 34.71
C ALA A 89 -2.12 -3.29 33.58
N ILE A 90 -2.49 -2.74 32.40
CA ILE A 90 -1.57 -2.66 31.27
C ILE A 90 -0.48 -1.60 31.45
N ALA A 91 -0.76 -0.46 32.09
CA ALA A 91 0.25 0.53 32.42
C ALA A 91 1.27 -0.04 33.41
N LYS A 92 0.80 -0.82 34.40
CA LYS A 92 1.67 -1.55 35.32
C LYS A 92 2.48 -2.62 34.59
N ALA A 93 1.87 -3.38 33.69
CA ALA A 93 2.56 -4.36 32.87
C ALA A 93 3.72 -3.71 32.10
N GLU A 94 3.43 -2.63 31.37
CA GLU A 94 4.42 -1.87 30.62
C GLU A 94 5.55 -1.34 31.51
N LEU A 95 5.22 -0.79 32.69
CA LEU A 95 6.21 -0.32 33.64
C LEU A 95 7.12 -1.46 34.13
N LEU A 96 6.58 -2.62 34.48
CA LEU A 96 7.37 -3.74 35.03
C LEU A 96 8.19 -4.47 33.97
N THR A 97 7.70 -4.53 32.72
CA THR A 97 8.37 -5.26 31.63
C THR A 97 9.26 -4.40 30.75
N ALA A 98 9.21 -3.07 30.89
CA ALA A 98 10.01 -2.15 30.09
C ALA A 98 11.52 -2.39 30.30
N LYS A 99 12.27 -2.34 29.20
CA LYS A 99 13.72 -2.41 29.23
C LYS A 99 14.29 -1.24 30.04
N GLY A 100 15.10 -1.55 31.05
CA GLY A 100 15.73 -0.55 31.91
C GLY A 100 14.89 -0.14 33.13
N SER A 101 13.66 -0.64 33.25
CA SER A 101 12.85 -0.47 34.45
C SER A 101 13.47 -1.20 35.65
N PRO A 102 13.27 -0.71 36.90
CA PRO A 102 13.71 -1.40 38.10
C PRO A 102 13.21 -2.84 38.16
N LYS A 103 14.01 -3.71 38.78
CA LYS A 103 13.68 -5.11 38.98
C LYS A 103 12.41 -5.23 39.85
N ALA A 104 11.30 -5.62 39.22
CA ALA A 104 10.04 -5.87 39.91
C ALA A 104 10.13 -7.01 40.93
N ASP A 105 9.62 -6.84 42.14
CA ASP A 105 9.50 -7.91 43.15
C ASP A 105 8.44 -8.94 42.77
N LEU A 106 8.40 -10.06 43.50
CA LEU A 106 7.48 -11.17 43.22
C LEU A 106 6.01 -10.74 43.36
N ASP A 107 5.65 -10.05 44.44
CA ASP A 107 4.26 -9.73 44.76
C ASP A 107 3.57 -8.86 43.68
N PRO A 108 4.18 -7.79 43.16
CA PRO A 108 3.59 -7.03 42.04
C PRO A 108 3.34 -7.85 40.78
N LEU A 109 4.22 -8.82 40.48
CA LEU A 109 4.10 -9.70 39.31
C LEU A 109 2.94 -10.68 39.51
N MET A 110 2.87 -11.33 40.68
CA MET A 110 1.80 -12.26 41.02
C MET A 110 0.43 -11.58 41.06
N LYS A 111 0.35 -10.37 41.63
CA LYS A 111 -0.89 -9.58 41.63
C LYS A 111 -1.37 -9.31 40.21
N LEU A 112 -0.48 -8.90 39.31
CA LEU A 112 -0.82 -8.56 37.94
C LEU A 112 -1.26 -9.79 37.13
N LEU A 113 -0.61 -10.95 37.33
CA LEU A 113 -1.02 -12.21 36.69
C LEU A 113 -2.42 -12.65 37.12
N ASN A 114 -2.79 -12.43 38.38
CA ASN A 114 -4.13 -12.76 38.87
C ASN A 114 -5.19 -11.75 38.42
N GLU A 115 -4.80 -10.48 38.25
CA GLU A 115 -5.73 -9.39 37.89
C GLU A 115 -6.05 -9.35 36.39
N ALA A 116 -5.04 -9.53 35.53
CA ALA A 116 -5.18 -9.38 34.08
C ALA A 116 -4.32 -10.41 33.30
N PRO A 117 -4.60 -11.72 33.44
CA PRO A 117 -3.83 -12.77 32.78
C PRO A 117 -3.94 -12.77 31.24
N GLU A 118 -4.90 -12.05 30.67
CA GLU A 118 -5.15 -11.93 29.23
C GLU A 118 -4.24 -10.91 28.51
N LEU A 119 -3.45 -10.12 29.25
CA LEU A 119 -2.60 -9.09 28.67
C LEU A 119 -1.48 -9.68 27.78
N PRO A 120 -1.01 -8.94 26.75
CA PRO A 120 0.10 -9.38 25.90
C PRO A 120 1.38 -9.75 26.67
N GLN A 121 1.63 -9.07 27.80
CA GLN A 121 2.81 -9.24 28.64
C GLN A 121 2.73 -10.46 29.59
N ALA A 122 1.58 -11.14 29.68
CA ALA A 122 1.33 -12.15 30.73
C ALA A 122 2.38 -13.27 30.76
N THR A 123 2.81 -13.80 29.60
CA THR A 123 3.86 -14.83 29.54
C THR A 123 5.22 -14.32 30.02
N GLN A 124 5.57 -13.07 29.71
CA GLN A 124 6.80 -12.45 30.21
C GLN A 124 6.74 -12.26 31.72
N ILE A 125 5.62 -11.76 32.25
CA ILE A 125 5.41 -11.55 33.68
C ILE A 125 5.45 -12.89 34.43
N LEU A 126 4.85 -13.96 33.88
CA LEU A 126 4.90 -15.31 34.45
C LEU A 126 6.35 -15.84 34.51
N THR A 127 7.13 -15.60 33.46
CA THR A 127 8.56 -15.97 33.42
C THR A 127 9.36 -15.18 34.46
N MET A 128 9.09 -13.88 34.60
CA MET A 128 9.69 -13.04 35.64
C MET A 128 9.32 -13.53 37.04
N ALA A 129 8.05 -13.84 37.31
CA ALA A 129 7.60 -14.37 38.60
C ALA A 129 8.31 -15.68 38.96
N LYS A 130 8.42 -16.62 37.99
CA LYS A 130 9.19 -17.86 38.16
C LYS A 130 10.65 -17.58 38.54
N SER A 131 11.29 -16.62 37.87
CA SER A 131 12.68 -16.23 38.19
C SER A 131 12.84 -15.59 39.58
N ARG A 132 11.74 -15.13 40.19
CA ARG A 132 11.70 -14.58 41.55
C ARG A 132 11.25 -15.59 42.61
N GLY A 133 11.20 -16.87 42.26
CA GLY A 133 10.90 -17.94 43.21
C GLY A 133 9.40 -18.24 43.38
N ALA A 134 8.55 -17.81 42.44
CA ALA A 134 7.16 -18.25 42.42
C ALA A 134 7.07 -19.78 42.27
N ILE A 135 6.35 -20.43 43.18
CA ILE A 135 6.13 -21.89 43.18
C ILE A 135 4.75 -22.20 42.59
N ASP A 136 3.71 -21.46 43.02
CA ASP A 136 2.33 -21.62 42.53
C ASP A 136 1.98 -20.52 41.51
N LEU A 137 2.24 -20.79 40.24
CA LEU A 137 1.96 -19.86 39.15
C LEU A 137 0.50 -19.99 38.66
N PRO A 138 -0.24 -18.88 38.48
CA PRO A 138 -1.59 -18.93 37.92
C PRO A 138 -1.55 -19.40 36.47
N SER A 139 -2.59 -20.13 36.06
CA SER A 139 -2.74 -20.54 34.66
C SER A 139 -3.12 -19.36 33.78
N LEU A 140 -2.43 -19.21 32.65
CA LEU A 140 -2.76 -18.21 31.65
C LEU A 140 -3.84 -18.73 30.69
N PRO A 141 -4.70 -17.85 30.15
CA PRO A 141 -5.62 -18.19 29.08
C PRO A 141 -4.92 -18.85 27.89
N GLU A 142 -5.51 -19.93 27.38
CA GLU A 142 -4.96 -20.63 26.22
C GLU A 142 -5.02 -19.77 24.96
N THR A 143 -3.88 -19.62 24.29
CA THR A 143 -3.77 -18.93 23.00
C THR A 143 -3.89 -19.92 21.85
N ARG A 144 -4.70 -19.60 20.85
CA ARG A 144 -4.80 -20.36 19.60
C ARG A 144 -3.75 -19.91 18.59
N ARG A 145 -3.28 -20.86 17.77
CA ARG A 145 -2.47 -20.55 16.59
C ARG A 145 -3.36 -19.97 15.50
N LEU A 146 -2.99 -18.80 14.99
CA LEU A 146 -3.62 -18.22 13.80
C LEU A 146 -3.00 -18.80 12.53
N THR A 147 -3.81 -18.92 11.49
CA THR A 147 -3.41 -19.35 10.15
C THR A 147 -3.34 -18.17 9.20
N TRP A 148 -2.56 -18.34 8.13
CA TRP A 148 -2.45 -17.36 7.06
C TRP A 148 -3.74 -17.36 6.22
N LEU A 149 -4.43 -16.22 6.16
CA LEU A 149 -5.69 -16.04 5.42
C LEU A 149 -5.49 -15.58 3.96
N GLY A 150 -4.27 -15.66 3.43
CA GLY A 150 -3.92 -15.12 2.12
C GLY A 150 -3.59 -13.63 2.17
N SER A 151 -3.09 -13.10 1.05
CA SER A 151 -2.92 -11.67 0.81
C SER A 151 -3.58 -11.26 -0.48
N ALA A 152 -3.67 -9.94 -0.72
CA ALA A 152 -3.84 -9.46 -2.07
C ALA A 152 -2.75 -10.11 -2.96
N PRO A 153 -3.10 -10.60 -4.15
CA PRO A 153 -2.16 -11.23 -5.07
C PRO A 153 -0.95 -10.35 -5.33
N VAL A 154 0.23 -10.90 -5.58
CA VAL A 154 1.40 -10.12 -6.00
C VAL A 154 2.13 -10.88 -7.09
N ARG A 155 2.73 -10.16 -8.03
CA ARG A 155 3.57 -10.77 -9.04
C ARG A 155 4.79 -11.40 -8.36
N THR A 156 5.02 -12.68 -8.58
CA THR A 156 6.10 -13.41 -7.90
C THR A 156 7.37 -13.37 -8.72
N ARG A 157 8.49 -13.03 -8.08
CA ARG A 157 9.81 -13.06 -8.74
C ARG A 157 10.25 -14.51 -8.85
N ALA A 158 10.58 -14.96 -10.06
CA ALA A 158 11.25 -16.24 -10.24
C ALA A 158 12.53 -16.28 -9.39
N LYS A 159 12.70 -17.34 -8.61
CA LYS A 159 13.84 -17.47 -7.68
C LYS A 159 15.10 -17.82 -8.47
N SER A 160 16.19 -17.13 -8.19
CA SER A 160 17.48 -17.50 -8.76
C SER A 160 17.93 -18.87 -8.28
N ILE A 161 18.47 -19.65 -9.20
CA ILE A 161 18.97 -20.99 -9.00
C ILE A 161 20.36 -20.88 -8.38
N LYS A 162 20.53 -21.52 -7.22
CA LYS A 162 21.79 -21.54 -6.44
C LYS A 162 22.34 -22.95 -6.27
N SER A 163 21.87 -23.89 -7.09
CA SER A 163 22.00 -25.33 -6.84
C SER A 163 23.42 -25.87 -7.04
N ASP A 164 24.31 -25.14 -7.73
CA ASP A 164 25.69 -25.58 -7.91
C ASP A 164 26.68 -24.39 -7.95
N LEU A 165 27.98 -24.72 -7.81
CA LEU A 165 29.09 -23.77 -7.82
C LEU A 165 29.25 -23.07 -9.18
N LEU A 166 28.94 -23.76 -10.28
CA LEU A 166 29.11 -23.26 -11.64
C LEU A 166 28.12 -22.13 -11.94
N ALA A 167 26.84 -22.29 -11.57
CA ALA A 167 25.81 -21.28 -11.70
C ALA A 167 26.14 -20.04 -10.85
N ALA A 168 26.74 -20.22 -9.67
CA ALA A 168 27.20 -19.12 -8.83
C ALA A 168 28.37 -18.36 -9.47
N GLU A 169 29.34 -19.06 -10.05
CA GLU A 169 30.47 -18.44 -10.77
C GLU A 169 29.99 -17.69 -12.02
N LEU A 170 29.13 -18.31 -12.82
CA LEU A 170 28.50 -17.67 -13.97
C LEU A 170 27.77 -16.40 -13.57
N ALA A 171 27.02 -16.43 -12.45
CA ALA A 171 26.31 -15.25 -11.96
C ALA A 171 27.23 -14.07 -11.61
N ILE A 172 28.42 -14.35 -11.08
CA ILE A 172 29.43 -13.32 -10.80
C ILE A 172 29.96 -12.75 -12.13
N ARG A 173 30.33 -13.62 -13.07
CA ARG A 173 30.88 -13.24 -14.39
C ARG A 173 29.88 -12.51 -15.27
N MET A 174 28.58 -12.77 -15.10
CA MET A 174 27.49 -12.09 -15.81
C MET A 174 27.22 -10.67 -15.32
N GLN A 175 27.63 -10.30 -14.09
CA GLN A 175 27.26 -9.00 -13.52
C GLN A 175 27.64 -7.78 -14.36
N PRO A 176 28.86 -7.69 -14.96
CA PRO A 176 29.22 -6.55 -15.79
C PRO A 176 28.28 -6.40 -16.98
N PHE A 177 27.96 -7.52 -17.66
CA PHE A 177 27.09 -7.53 -18.84
C PHE A 177 25.64 -7.22 -18.50
N VAL A 178 25.13 -7.75 -17.38
CA VAL A 178 23.77 -7.42 -16.91
C VAL A 178 23.65 -5.95 -16.54
N LYS A 179 24.67 -5.35 -15.89
CA LYS A 179 24.64 -3.94 -15.48
C LYS A 179 24.73 -2.97 -16.64
N ALA A 180 25.49 -3.35 -17.68
CA ALA A 180 25.69 -2.53 -18.87
C ALA A 180 24.66 -2.84 -19.98
N ASP A 181 23.67 -3.70 -19.70
CA ASP A 181 22.73 -4.23 -20.68
C ASP A 181 23.48 -4.70 -21.95
N GLN A 182 24.45 -5.63 -21.83
CA GLN A 182 25.27 -6.16 -22.93
C GLN A 182 24.81 -7.57 -23.32
N GLY A 183 23.77 -7.66 -24.16
CA GLY A 183 23.12 -8.92 -24.53
C GLY A 183 24.04 -9.91 -25.27
N ALA A 184 24.82 -9.43 -26.25
CA ALA A 184 25.68 -10.28 -27.08
C ALA A 184 26.81 -10.93 -26.27
N GLU A 185 27.47 -10.16 -25.41
CA GLU A 185 28.54 -10.65 -24.55
C GLU A 185 28.00 -11.57 -23.46
N ALA A 186 26.83 -11.26 -22.89
CA ALA A 186 26.14 -12.15 -21.96
C ALA A 186 25.77 -13.49 -22.61
N GLN A 187 25.22 -13.45 -23.84
CA GLN A 187 24.90 -14.66 -24.59
C GLN A 187 26.16 -15.48 -24.89
N ALA A 188 27.22 -14.84 -25.38
CA ALA A 188 28.48 -15.54 -25.68
C ALA A 188 29.07 -16.21 -24.43
N LEU A 189 29.00 -15.55 -23.27
CA LEU A 189 29.41 -16.15 -22.00
C LEU A 189 28.54 -17.35 -21.61
N LEU A 190 27.22 -17.25 -21.80
CA LEU A 190 26.30 -18.36 -21.53
C LEU A 190 26.58 -19.55 -22.45
N ASP A 191 26.68 -19.33 -23.76
CA ASP A 191 26.91 -20.36 -24.77
C ASP A 191 28.28 -21.06 -24.56
N ALA A 192 29.28 -20.35 -24.03
CA ALA A 192 30.58 -20.90 -23.67
C ALA A 192 30.59 -21.70 -22.34
N THR A 193 29.54 -21.60 -21.53
CA THR A 193 29.47 -22.25 -20.20
C THR A 193 28.81 -23.62 -20.32
N GLN A 194 29.58 -24.70 -20.18
CA GLN A 194 29.07 -26.07 -20.23
C GLN A 194 28.81 -26.63 -18.83
N GLY A 195 27.84 -27.54 -18.71
CA GLY A 195 27.58 -28.29 -17.47
C GLY A 195 26.61 -27.63 -16.48
N LEU A 196 25.90 -26.57 -16.88
CA LEU A 196 24.82 -26.00 -16.08
C LEU A 196 23.66 -26.98 -15.93
N THR A 197 22.96 -26.95 -14.79
CA THR A 197 21.69 -27.66 -14.67
C THR A 197 20.64 -27.07 -15.63
N PRO A 198 19.62 -27.84 -16.04
CA PRO A 198 18.53 -27.33 -16.87
C PRO A 198 17.85 -26.07 -16.30
N GLU A 199 17.67 -25.99 -14.98
CA GLU A 199 17.08 -24.83 -14.32
C GLU A 199 17.96 -23.58 -14.42
N ALA A 200 19.28 -23.73 -14.19
CA ALA A 200 20.23 -22.63 -14.27
C ALA A 200 20.40 -22.14 -15.72
N GLN A 201 20.42 -23.05 -16.69
CA GLN A 201 20.42 -22.73 -18.12
C GLN A 201 19.18 -21.91 -18.47
N THR A 202 17.99 -22.39 -18.07
CA THR A 202 16.71 -21.70 -18.34
C THR A 202 16.68 -20.29 -17.73
N GLU A 203 17.18 -20.12 -16.50
CA GLU A 203 17.29 -18.80 -15.86
C GLU A 203 18.15 -17.84 -16.68
N TRP A 204 19.33 -18.26 -17.12
CA TRP A 204 20.24 -17.38 -17.85
C TRP A 204 19.76 -17.10 -19.26
N GLU A 205 19.16 -18.06 -19.95
CA GLU A 205 18.53 -17.82 -21.25
C GLU A 205 17.43 -16.76 -21.16
N GLN A 206 16.62 -16.81 -20.09
CA GLN A 206 15.59 -15.81 -19.83
C GLN A 206 16.17 -14.44 -19.48
N LYS A 207 17.21 -14.38 -18.64
CA LYS A 207 17.83 -13.09 -18.29
C LYS A 207 18.48 -12.43 -19.50
N VAL A 208 19.17 -13.21 -20.34
CA VAL A 208 19.78 -12.70 -21.58
C VAL A 208 18.69 -12.23 -22.55
N SER A 209 17.58 -12.97 -22.69
CA SER A 209 16.45 -12.51 -23.50
C SER A 209 15.84 -11.20 -23.00
N TRP A 210 15.78 -11.02 -21.67
CA TRP A 210 15.33 -9.77 -21.07
C TRP A 210 16.28 -8.60 -21.36
N ILE A 211 17.60 -8.83 -21.34
CA ILE A 211 18.59 -7.80 -21.72
C ILE A 211 18.34 -7.35 -23.16
N TYR A 212 18.24 -8.28 -24.11
CA TYR A 212 17.94 -7.95 -25.51
C TYR A 212 16.62 -7.19 -25.66
N TYR A 213 15.58 -7.60 -24.92
CA TYR A 213 14.29 -6.90 -24.92
C TYR A 213 14.40 -5.45 -24.43
N LEU A 214 15.22 -5.19 -23.41
CA LEU A 214 15.46 -3.84 -22.89
C LEU A 214 16.27 -2.97 -23.86
N GLN A 215 17.21 -3.56 -24.59
CA GLN A 215 17.95 -2.89 -25.66
C GLN A 215 17.07 -2.56 -26.89
N GLY A 216 15.88 -3.17 -26.99
CA GLY A 216 15.01 -3.07 -28.16
C GLY A 216 15.39 -4.00 -29.30
N ASP A 217 16.25 -4.99 -29.06
CA ASP A 217 16.57 -6.05 -30.00
C ASP A 217 15.56 -7.20 -29.85
N ASP A 218 14.34 -6.95 -30.33
CA ASP A 218 13.24 -7.89 -30.17
C ASP A 218 13.50 -9.22 -30.91
N ALA A 219 14.36 -9.25 -31.94
CA ALA A 219 14.71 -10.46 -32.67
C ALA A 219 15.57 -11.41 -31.82
N ASN A 220 16.66 -10.90 -31.23
CA ASN A 220 17.49 -11.70 -30.33
C ASN A 220 16.77 -12.02 -29.01
N ALA A 221 15.93 -11.09 -28.53
CA ALA A 221 15.06 -11.35 -27.38
C ALA A 221 14.16 -12.56 -27.61
N ARG A 222 13.45 -12.64 -28.75
CA ARG A 222 12.60 -13.79 -29.09
C ARG A 222 13.40 -15.08 -29.22
N THR A 223 14.57 -15.04 -29.85
CA THR A 223 15.46 -16.22 -30.00
C THR A 223 15.85 -16.79 -28.64
N MET A 224 16.35 -15.96 -27.73
CA MET A 224 16.77 -16.41 -26.40
C MET A 224 15.58 -16.77 -25.50
N ALA A 225 14.47 -16.03 -25.60
CA ALA A 225 13.25 -16.32 -24.86
C ALA A 225 12.62 -17.66 -25.27
N ALA A 226 12.69 -18.02 -26.55
CA ALA A 226 12.24 -19.32 -27.04
C ALA A 226 13.11 -20.50 -26.55
N LYS A 227 14.42 -20.27 -26.33
CA LYS A 227 15.27 -21.26 -25.64
C LYS A 227 14.77 -21.47 -24.20
N ALA A 228 14.62 -20.39 -23.44
CA ALA A 228 14.14 -20.44 -22.06
C ALA A 228 12.75 -21.07 -21.94
N ALA A 229 11.81 -20.74 -22.83
CA ALA A 229 10.44 -21.26 -22.83
C ALA A 229 10.35 -22.80 -22.93
N ARG A 230 11.31 -23.43 -23.60
CA ARG A 230 11.44 -24.90 -23.71
C ARG A 230 12.12 -25.54 -22.50
N GLY A 231 12.68 -24.72 -21.61
CA GLY A 231 13.30 -25.14 -20.37
C GLY A 231 12.29 -25.52 -19.28
N VAL A 232 12.74 -25.42 -18.03
CA VAL A 232 12.00 -25.92 -16.86
C VAL A 232 11.78 -24.85 -15.80
N GLY A 233 10.76 -25.05 -14.96
CA GLY A 233 10.46 -24.18 -13.82
C GLY A 233 9.88 -22.82 -14.17
N ASP A 234 9.80 -21.92 -13.18
CA ASP A 234 9.17 -20.60 -13.33
C ASP A 234 9.89 -19.71 -14.35
N TRP A 235 11.21 -19.90 -14.57
CA TRP A 235 11.97 -19.15 -15.57
C TRP A 235 11.53 -19.46 -17.00
N ALA A 236 11.04 -20.66 -17.29
CA ALA A 236 10.48 -20.98 -18.60
C ALA A 236 9.23 -20.13 -18.90
N VAL A 237 8.36 -19.95 -17.90
CA VAL A 237 7.18 -19.09 -18.02
C VAL A 237 7.58 -17.62 -18.20
N GLN A 238 8.65 -17.17 -17.54
CA GLN A 238 9.20 -15.83 -17.78
C GLN A 238 9.80 -15.71 -19.20
N GLY A 239 10.36 -16.79 -19.75
CA GLY A 239 10.76 -16.88 -21.16
C GLY A 239 9.58 -16.67 -22.10
N ASP A 240 8.49 -17.41 -21.89
CA ASP A 240 7.23 -17.23 -22.65
C ASP A 240 6.72 -15.78 -22.57
N TRP A 241 6.80 -15.16 -21.39
CA TRP A 241 6.40 -13.76 -21.18
C TRP A 241 7.24 -12.78 -22.01
N VAL A 242 8.56 -12.91 -22.01
CA VAL A 242 9.45 -12.05 -22.80
C VAL A 242 9.23 -12.25 -24.30
N ASN A 243 9.10 -13.51 -24.73
CA ASN A 243 8.81 -13.83 -26.14
C ASN A 243 7.50 -13.17 -26.59
N ALA A 244 6.44 -13.25 -25.78
CA ALA A 244 5.15 -12.66 -26.10
C ALA A 244 5.18 -11.12 -26.15
N LEU A 245 5.90 -10.48 -25.22
CA LEU A 245 6.09 -9.02 -25.23
C LEU A 245 6.89 -8.54 -26.44
N ALA A 246 7.95 -9.26 -26.84
CA ALA A 246 8.75 -8.94 -28.01
C ALA A 246 7.96 -9.16 -29.31
N ALA A 247 7.18 -10.25 -29.40
CA ALA A 247 6.25 -10.47 -30.52
C ALA A 247 5.20 -9.36 -30.64
N TRP A 248 4.65 -8.90 -29.50
CA TRP A 248 3.72 -7.78 -29.46
C TRP A 248 4.35 -6.48 -30.01
N ARG A 249 5.60 -6.16 -29.63
CA ARG A 249 6.34 -5.00 -30.19
C ARG A 249 6.59 -5.11 -31.69
N GLN A 250 6.79 -6.32 -32.19
CA GLN A 250 6.97 -6.59 -33.62
C GLN A 250 5.65 -6.69 -34.41
N HIS A 251 4.51 -6.42 -33.76
CA HIS A 251 3.17 -6.58 -34.34
C HIS A 251 2.84 -8.01 -34.81
N ASP A 252 3.54 -9.02 -34.28
CA ASP A 252 3.25 -10.43 -34.49
C ASP A 252 2.19 -10.89 -33.48
N CYS A 253 0.94 -10.54 -33.78
CA CYS A 253 -0.18 -10.77 -32.86
C CYS A 253 -0.42 -12.27 -32.59
N THR A 254 -0.13 -13.15 -33.56
CA THR A 254 -0.30 -14.61 -33.41
C THR A 254 0.69 -15.18 -32.41
N ALA A 255 1.98 -14.85 -32.54
CA ALA A 255 2.99 -15.33 -31.59
C ALA A 255 2.83 -14.68 -30.22
N ALA A 256 2.45 -13.40 -30.16
CA ALA A 256 2.13 -12.72 -28.91
C ALA A 256 1.01 -13.44 -28.16
N GLU A 257 -0.10 -13.74 -28.86
CA GLU A 257 -1.23 -14.43 -28.27
C GLU A 257 -0.86 -15.82 -27.74
N SER A 258 -0.20 -16.65 -28.54
CA SER A 258 0.22 -18.00 -28.14
C SER A 258 1.13 -17.98 -26.90
N GLY A 259 2.07 -17.03 -26.85
CA GLY A 259 2.94 -16.87 -25.67
C GLY A 259 2.17 -16.43 -24.43
N PHE A 260 1.27 -15.44 -24.54
CA PHE A 260 0.48 -14.98 -23.41
C PHE A 260 -0.52 -16.03 -22.90
N GLU A 261 -1.12 -16.82 -23.79
CA GLU A 261 -1.96 -17.96 -23.43
C GLU A 261 -1.16 -19.03 -22.66
N THR A 262 0.05 -19.33 -23.12
CA THR A 262 0.96 -20.27 -22.45
C THR A 262 1.31 -19.78 -21.05
N VAL A 263 1.61 -18.48 -20.89
CA VAL A 263 1.82 -17.87 -19.57
C VAL A 263 0.57 -18.00 -18.69
N ALA A 264 -0.61 -17.71 -19.24
CA ALA A 264 -1.86 -17.81 -18.50
C ALA A 264 -2.14 -19.22 -17.96
N ALA A 265 -1.75 -20.25 -18.71
CA ALA A 265 -1.92 -21.65 -18.34
C ALA A 265 -0.86 -22.13 -17.34
N ARG A 266 0.40 -21.69 -17.47
CA ARG A 266 1.55 -22.26 -16.75
C ARG A 266 2.00 -21.47 -15.53
N ALA A 267 1.70 -20.17 -15.44
CA ALA A 267 2.19 -19.33 -14.34
C ALA A 267 1.76 -19.89 -12.97
N SER A 268 2.64 -19.82 -11.98
CA SER A 268 2.36 -20.28 -10.61
C SER A 268 1.59 -19.24 -9.79
N ASP A 269 1.80 -17.95 -10.06
CA ASP A 269 1.07 -16.86 -9.40
C ASP A 269 -0.11 -16.34 -10.24
N ILE A 270 -1.17 -15.91 -9.55
CA ILE A 270 -2.43 -15.50 -10.19
C ILE A 270 -2.37 -14.09 -10.82
N GLU A 271 -1.42 -13.23 -10.42
CA GLU A 271 -1.24 -11.92 -11.08
C GLU A 271 -0.74 -12.13 -12.52
N LEU A 272 0.26 -13.00 -12.69
CA LEU A 272 0.80 -13.33 -14.01
C LEU A 272 -0.19 -14.16 -14.84
N ARG A 273 -1.00 -15.03 -14.23
CA ARG A 273 -2.11 -15.70 -14.94
C ARG A 273 -3.12 -14.70 -15.48
N ALA A 274 -3.56 -13.75 -14.65
CA ALA A 274 -4.48 -12.69 -15.07
C ALA A 274 -3.87 -11.82 -16.18
N ALA A 275 -2.57 -11.51 -16.07
CA ALA A 275 -1.82 -10.79 -17.10
C ALA A 275 -1.82 -11.54 -18.43
N GLY A 276 -1.47 -12.83 -18.43
CA GLY A 276 -1.49 -13.67 -19.63
C GLY A 276 -2.86 -13.69 -20.31
N GLN A 277 -3.95 -13.86 -19.53
CA GLN A 277 -5.31 -13.83 -20.09
C GLN A 277 -5.67 -12.47 -20.72
N TYR A 278 -5.36 -11.37 -20.03
CA TYR A 278 -5.67 -10.02 -20.52
C TYR A 278 -4.85 -9.67 -21.76
N TRP A 279 -3.55 -9.96 -21.77
CA TRP A 279 -2.68 -9.70 -22.91
C TRP A 279 -2.98 -10.62 -24.11
N ALA A 280 -3.34 -11.87 -23.88
CA ALA A 280 -3.84 -12.75 -24.95
C ALA A 280 -5.13 -12.19 -25.58
N ALA A 281 -6.04 -11.64 -24.77
CA ALA A 281 -7.25 -10.97 -25.29
C ALA A 281 -6.91 -9.72 -26.13
N ARG A 282 -5.87 -8.95 -25.74
CA ARG A 282 -5.36 -7.83 -26.54
C ARG A 282 -4.73 -8.28 -27.85
N ALA A 283 -3.98 -9.38 -27.82
CA ALA A 283 -3.38 -9.98 -29.01
C ALA A 283 -4.44 -10.53 -29.96
N ASP A 284 -5.50 -11.17 -29.46
CA ASP A 284 -6.67 -11.57 -30.26
C ASP A 284 -7.39 -10.37 -30.88
N MET A 285 -7.53 -9.25 -30.15
CA MET A 285 -8.07 -8.01 -30.69
C MET A 285 -7.21 -7.49 -31.85
N ALA A 286 -5.89 -7.48 -31.69
CA ALA A 286 -4.95 -7.06 -32.73
C ALA A 286 -4.98 -8.01 -33.96
N CYS A 287 -5.23 -9.30 -33.75
CA CYS A 287 -5.40 -10.29 -34.82
C CYS A 287 -6.79 -10.29 -35.46
N GLY A 288 -7.75 -9.49 -34.98
CA GLY A 288 -9.12 -9.52 -35.50
C GLY A 288 -9.89 -10.80 -35.16
N ARG A 289 -9.65 -11.38 -33.97
CA ARG A 289 -10.29 -12.62 -33.45
C ARG A 289 -11.27 -12.32 -32.30
N PRO A 290 -12.36 -11.56 -32.53
CA PRO A 290 -13.26 -11.11 -31.47
C PRO A 290 -13.93 -12.24 -30.69
N GLU A 291 -14.12 -13.39 -31.32
CA GLU A 291 -14.75 -14.59 -30.74
C GLU A 291 -13.96 -15.17 -29.55
N ARG A 292 -12.66 -14.88 -29.44
CA ARG A 292 -11.78 -15.36 -28.35
C ARG A 292 -11.67 -14.37 -27.20
N ILE A 293 -11.99 -13.09 -27.42
CA ILE A 293 -11.71 -11.99 -26.47
C ILE A 293 -12.54 -12.14 -25.19
N GLU A 294 -13.84 -12.34 -25.31
CA GLU A 294 -14.75 -12.31 -24.15
C GLU A 294 -14.42 -13.42 -23.14
N ALA A 295 -14.14 -14.64 -23.60
CA ALA A 295 -13.80 -15.77 -22.75
C ALA A 295 -12.50 -15.54 -21.94
N ARG A 296 -11.48 -14.94 -22.58
CA ARG A 296 -10.22 -14.57 -21.93
C ARG A 296 -10.42 -13.48 -20.88
N LEU A 297 -11.15 -12.43 -21.22
CA LEU A 297 -11.48 -11.36 -20.27
C LEU A 297 -12.32 -11.89 -19.10
N LYS A 298 -13.29 -12.77 -19.35
CA LYS A 298 -14.09 -13.41 -18.29
C LYS A 298 -13.21 -14.22 -17.34
N SER A 299 -12.24 -14.95 -17.87
CA SER A 299 -11.25 -15.71 -17.08
C SER A 299 -10.40 -14.78 -16.21
N ALA A 300 -9.83 -13.70 -16.78
CA ALA A 300 -9.08 -12.71 -16.02
C ALA A 300 -9.94 -12.02 -14.95
N SER A 301 -11.21 -11.71 -15.25
CA SER A 301 -12.13 -10.97 -14.38
C SER A 301 -12.51 -11.69 -13.08
N GLN A 302 -12.26 -13.01 -12.99
CA GLN A 302 -12.44 -13.79 -11.77
C GLN A 302 -11.42 -13.40 -10.69
N TYR A 303 -10.25 -12.89 -11.09
CA TYR A 303 -9.20 -12.47 -10.17
C TYR A 303 -9.40 -11.02 -9.71
N ARG A 304 -10.38 -10.83 -8.82
CA ARG A 304 -10.90 -9.51 -8.40
C ARG A 304 -9.90 -8.59 -7.68
N GLU A 305 -8.78 -9.12 -7.22
CA GLU A 305 -7.70 -8.35 -6.57
C GLU A 305 -6.39 -8.39 -7.39
N THR A 306 -6.44 -8.66 -8.70
CA THR A 306 -5.26 -8.56 -9.59
C THR A 306 -5.34 -7.31 -10.46
N PHE A 307 -4.19 -6.76 -10.85
CA PHE A 307 -4.14 -5.57 -11.71
C PHE A 307 -4.90 -5.80 -13.03
N TYR A 308 -4.60 -6.90 -13.73
CA TYR A 308 -5.24 -7.25 -14.99
C TYR A 308 -6.66 -7.82 -14.84
N GLY A 309 -6.99 -8.44 -13.71
CA GLY A 309 -8.36 -8.84 -13.43
C GLY A 309 -9.29 -7.64 -13.25
N LEU A 310 -8.82 -6.58 -12.57
CA LEU A 310 -9.57 -5.32 -12.46
C LEU A 310 -9.72 -4.60 -13.81
N LEU A 311 -8.69 -4.64 -14.67
CA LEU A 311 -8.81 -4.13 -16.05
C LEU A 311 -9.81 -4.96 -16.87
N ALA A 312 -9.78 -6.30 -16.77
CA ALA A 312 -10.73 -7.15 -17.48
C ALA A 312 -12.18 -6.89 -17.05
N ARG A 313 -12.42 -6.70 -15.74
CA ARG A 313 -13.74 -6.30 -15.21
C ARG A 313 -14.19 -4.95 -15.79
N GLN A 314 -13.28 -3.99 -15.86
CA GLN A 314 -13.54 -2.68 -16.46
C GLN A 314 -13.89 -2.79 -17.93
N THR A 315 -13.14 -3.59 -18.71
CA THR A 315 -13.39 -3.81 -20.15
C THR A 315 -14.73 -4.50 -20.40
N LEU A 316 -15.12 -5.46 -19.55
CA LEU A 316 -16.42 -6.15 -19.61
C LEU A 316 -17.59 -5.33 -19.05
N GLY A 317 -17.35 -4.15 -18.50
CA GLY A 317 -18.39 -3.33 -17.87
C GLY A 317 -18.96 -3.93 -16.58
N ILE A 318 -18.24 -4.87 -15.94
CA ILE A 318 -18.68 -5.51 -14.70
C ILE A 318 -18.57 -4.50 -13.56
N ARG A 319 -19.69 -4.22 -12.88
CA ARG A 319 -19.75 -3.37 -11.69
C ARG A 319 -19.66 -4.22 -10.44
N ASP A 320 -18.80 -3.82 -9.50
CA ASP A 320 -18.73 -4.44 -8.18
C ASP A 320 -19.82 -3.85 -7.28
N THR A 321 -20.55 -4.72 -6.58
CA THR A 321 -21.49 -4.32 -5.52
C THR A 321 -20.75 -4.38 -4.19
N THR A 322 -20.40 -3.24 -3.60
CA THR A 322 -19.81 -3.19 -2.25
C THR A 322 -20.92 -3.32 -1.20
N PRO A 323 -20.89 -4.33 -0.30
CA PRO A 323 -21.88 -4.45 0.77
C PRO A 323 -21.79 -3.27 1.76
N ARG A 324 -22.95 -2.77 2.20
CA ARG A 324 -23.05 -1.59 3.09
C ARG A 324 -22.73 -1.97 4.55
N THR A 325 -21.71 -1.36 5.14
CA THR A 325 -21.08 -1.79 6.42
C THR A 325 -21.70 -1.19 7.70
N ALA A 326 -22.53 -0.14 7.58
CA ALA A 326 -22.92 0.70 8.72
C ALA A 326 -23.80 -0.01 9.79
N SER A 327 -24.56 -1.05 9.44
CA SER A 327 -25.50 -1.71 10.37
C SER A 327 -24.84 -2.66 11.38
N TYR A 328 -23.54 -2.95 11.26
CA TYR A 328 -22.88 -4.03 12.01
C TYR A 328 -22.15 -3.57 13.28
N ILE A 329 -21.79 -2.29 13.40
CA ILE A 329 -20.80 -1.82 14.38
C ILE A 329 -21.31 -1.83 15.84
N ALA A 330 -22.56 -1.39 16.08
CA ALA A 330 -23.14 -1.43 17.44
C ALA A 330 -23.27 -2.88 17.96
N GLY A 331 -23.61 -3.82 17.07
CA GLY A 331 -23.63 -5.25 17.39
C GLY A 331 -22.24 -5.82 17.68
N ASP A 332 -21.21 -5.34 16.97
CA ASP A 332 -19.82 -5.76 17.22
C ASP A 332 -19.34 -5.35 18.61
N TRP A 333 -19.65 -4.12 19.05
CA TRP A 333 -19.33 -3.71 20.43
C TRP A 333 -20.11 -4.50 21.47
N GLN A 334 -21.41 -4.75 21.25
CA GLN A 334 -22.21 -5.57 22.17
C GLN A 334 -21.62 -6.99 22.32
N ALA A 335 -21.12 -7.58 21.25
CA ALA A 335 -20.49 -8.90 21.28
C ALA A 335 -19.14 -8.91 22.00
N LEU A 336 -18.32 -7.87 21.78
CA LEU A 336 -16.90 -7.87 22.17
C LEU A 336 -16.58 -7.04 23.41
N GLY A 337 -17.37 -6.02 23.73
CA GLY A 337 -17.09 -5.04 24.79
C GLY A 337 -16.99 -5.63 26.19
N ARG A 338 -17.51 -6.84 26.40
CA ARG A 338 -17.35 -7.62 27.64
C ARG A 338 -15.93 -8.18 27.84
N ARG A 339 -15.11 -8.22 26.80
CA ARG A 339 -13.73 -8.75 26.86
C ARG A 339 -12.80 -7.65 27.41
N PRO A 340 -12.01 -7.89 28.48
CA PRO A 340 -11.12 -6.88 29.04
C PRO A 340 -10.17 -6.24 28.02
N ASN A 341 -9.49 -7.05 27.21
CA ASN A 341 -8.58 -6.56 26.16
C ASN A 341 -9.26 -5.63 25.15
N ILE A 342 -10.56 -5.81 24.86
CA ILE A 342 -11.29 -4.92 23.95
C ILE A 342 -11.48 -3.54 24.58
N ARG A 343 -11.81 -3.48 25.87
CA ARG A 343 -11.92 -2.22 26.61
C ARG A 343 -10.57 -1.54 26.77
N VAL A 344 -9.52 -2.31 27.07
CA VAL A 344 -8.13 -1.82 27.15
C VAL A 344 -7.70 -1.23 25.81
N ALA A 345 -7.88 -1.95 24.70
CA ALA A 345 -7.52 -1.45 23.38
C ALA A 345 -8.28 -0.16 23.04
N ALA A 346 -9.61 -0.13 23.26
CA ALA A 346 -10.40 1.08 23.03
C ALA A 346 -9.90 2.27 23.85
N ALA A 347 -9.63 2.07 25.15
CA ALA A 347 -9.08 3.08 26.06
C ALA A 347 -7.68 3.59 25.64
N LEU A 348 -6.79 2.70 25.18
CA LEU A 348 -5.46 3.07 24.68
C LEU A 348 -5.55 3.98 23.44
N VAL A 349 -6.49 3.72 22.52
CA VAL A 349 -6.71 4.59 21.35
C VAL A 349 -7.24 5.97 21.78
N GLU A 350 -7.94 6.12 22.92
CA GLU A 350 -8.36 7.45 23.42
C GLU A 350 -7.18 8.33 23.87
N ILE A 351 -6.08 7.71 24.28
CA ILE A 351 -4.88 8.42 24.74
C ILE A 351 -3.74 8.43 23.72
N GLY A 352 -3.92 7.80 22.55
CA GLY A 352 -2.94 7.80 21.46
C GLY A 352 -1.90 6.67 21.52
N GLU A 353 -2.02 5.72 22.44
CA GLU A 353 -1.13 4.55 22.58
C GLU A 353 -1.51 3.45 21.57
N ASN A 354 -1.57 3.79 20.28
CA ASN A 354 -2.08 2.92 19.21
C ASN A 354 -1.24 1.65 19.00
N ASN A 355 0.09 1.74 19.17
CA ASN A 355 0.98 0.57 19.06
C ASN A 355 0.72 -0.45 20.17
N LEU A 356 0.39 0.02 21.38
CA LEU A 356 0.02 -0.88 22.46
C LEU A 356 -1.39 -1.44 22.26
N ALA A 357 -2.31 -0.64 21.72
CA ALA A 357 -3.64 -1.12 21.34
C ALA A 357 -3.57 -2.23 20.27
N ASP A 358 -2.66 -2.09 19.29
CA ASP A 358 -2.36 -3.11 18.28
C ASP A 358 -1.95 -4.45 18.91
N GLU A 359 -1.01 -4.44 19.85
CA GLU A 359 -0.58 -5.65 20.56
C GLU A 359 -1.71 -6.29 21.38
N VAL A 360 -2.55 -5.48 22.03
CA VAL A 360 -3.72 -5.96 22.77
C VAL A 360 -4.76 -6.61 21.85
N ILE A 361 -5.04 -6.02 20.69
CA ILE A 361 -5.98 -6.61 19.71
C ILE A 361 -5.41 -7.90 19.11
N LYS A 362 -4.12 -7.93 18.76
CA LYS A 362 -3.45 -9.16 18.30
C LYS A 362 -3.49 -10.27 19.34
N GLN A 363 -3.33 -9.93 20.62
CA GLN A 363 -3.48 -10.88 21.71
C GLN A 363 -4.92 -11.36 21.81
N GLN A 364 -5.91 -10.46 21.73
CA GLN A 364 -7.32 -10.82 21.73
C GLN A 364 -7.70 -11.73 20.55
N ALA A 365 -7.10 -11.56 19.37
CA ALA A 365 -7.32 -12.45 18.23
C ALA A 365 -6.89 -13.90 18.50
N LYS A 366 -5.86 -14.10 19.34
CA LYS A 366 -5.38 -15.44 19.73
C LYS A 366 -6.26 -16.08 20.82
N LEU A 367 -6.84 -15.26 21.71
CA LEU A 367 -7.64 -15.71 22.86
C LEU A 367 -9.12 -15.89 22.51
N GLY A 368 -9.66 -15.02 21.65
CA GLY A 368 -11.08 -14.92 21.33
C GLY A 368 -11.66 -16.14 20.62
N ASP A 369 -12.97 -16.31 20.73
CA ASP A 369 -13.69 -17.36 20.01
C ASP A 369 -13.60 -17.12 18.49
N PRO A 370 -13.40 -18.15 17.64
CA PRO A 370 -13.35 -17.96 16.18
C PRO A 370 -14.55 -17.22 15.58
N SER A 371 -15.76 -17.38 16.17
CA SER A 371 -16.97 -16.67 15.74
C SER A 371 -16.90 -15.16 15.99
N GLU A 372 -16.08 -14.70 16.94
CA GLU A 372 -15.89 -13.30 17.29
C GLU A 372 -14.92 -12.58 16.32
N PHE A 373 -14.17 -13.32 15.49
CA PHE A 373 -13.11 -12.77 14.65
C PHE A 373 -13.61 -11.74 13.62
N GLY A 374 -14.76 -11.98 13.00
CA GLY A 374 -15.35 -11.03 12.05
C GLY A 374 -15.73 -9.70 12.70
N SER A 375 -16.26 -9.75 13.93
CA SER A 375 -16.53 -8.56 14.74
C SER A 375 -15.24 -7.87 15.17
N LEU A 376 -14.19 -8.62 15.50
CA LEU A 376 -12.89 -8.06 15.87
C LEU A 376 -12.27 -7.27 14.71
N VAL A 377 -12.35 -7.80 13.48
CA VAL A 377 -11.90 -7.12 12.26
C VAL A 377 -12.63 -5.79 12.06
N ARG A 378 -13.97 -5.78 12.14
CA ARG A 378 -14.78 -4.56 11.96
C ARG A 378 -14.58 -3.55 13.07
N LEU A 379 -14.46 -4.01 14.32
CA LEU A 379 -14.14 -3.17 15.46
C LEU A 379 -12.76 -2.52 15.30
N THR A 380 -11.75 -3.27 14.87
CA THR A 380 -10.38 -2.76 14.65
C THR A 380 -10.35 -1.64 13.60
N SER A 381 -11.15 -1.78 12.53
CA SER A 381 -11.36 -0.72 11.54
C SER A 381 -11.93 0.55 12.19
N THR A 382 -12.96 0.39 13.03
CA THR A 382 -13.63 1.49 13.74
C THR A 382 -12.73 2.16 14.77
N LEU A 383 -11.84 1.39 15.43
CA LEU A 383 -10.81 1.88 16.32
C LEU A 383 -9.69 2.63 15.59
N ASN A 384 -9.72 2.71 14.26
CA ASN A 384 -8.74 3.42 13.46
C ASN A 384 -7.32 2.88 13.63
N LEU A 385 -7.20 1.55 13.71
CA LEU A 385 -5.94 0.79 13.85
C LEU A 385 -5.60 0.08 12.52
N PRO A 386 -5.16 0.82 11.48
CA PRO A 386 -5.04 0.27 10.13
C PRO A 386 -3.93 -0.79 10.00
N GLY A 387 -2.80 -0.64 10.71
CA GLY A 387 -1.73 -1.65 10.72
C GLY A 387 -2.20 -2.98 11.32
N THR A 388 -2.97 -2.91 12.42
CA THR A 388 -3.61 -4.08 13.05
C THR A 388 -4.64 -4.71 12.12
N LEU A 389 -5.43 -3.90 11.43
CA LEU A 389 -6.44 -4.39 10.49
C LEU A 389 -5.80 -5.18 9.34
N VAL A 390 -4.70 -4.68 8.76
CA VAL A 390 -3.92 -5.41 7.76
C VAL A 390 -3.38 -6.72 8.34
N TRP A 391 -2.90 -6.71 9.58
CA TRP A 391 -2.45 -7.94 10.24
C TRP A 391 -3.59 -8.96 10.40
N LEU A 392 -4.77 -8.55 10.85
CA LEU A 392 -5.95 -9.42 10.97
C LEU A 392 -6.44 -9.91 9.60
N ALA A 393 -6.29 -9.12 8.54
CA ALA A 393 -6.64 -9.56 7.18
C ALA A 393 -5.77 -10.72 6.66
N HIS A 394 -4.69 -11.02 7.39
CA HIS A 394 -3.73 -12.07 7.07
C HIS A 394 -3.65 -13.16 8.14
N ASN A 395 -4.06 -12.88 9.37
CA ASN A 395 -3.89 -13.77 10.52
C ASN A 395 -5.24 -13.94 11.22
N GLY A 396 -5.83 -15.12 11.05
CA GLY A 396 -7.09 -15.44 11.73
C GLY A 396 -7.20 -16.93 12.09
N PRO A 397 -8.31 -17.32 12.74
CA PRO A 397 -8.54 -18.70 13.11
C PRO A 397 -8.78 -19.57 11.87
N VAL A 398 -8.59 -20.89 12.04
CA VAL A 398 -8.88 -21.87 10.98
C VAL A 398 -10.32 -21.71 10.49
N GLY A 399 -10.50 -21.65 9.17
CA GLY A 399 -11.81 -21.48 8.54
C GLY A 399 -12.30 -20.03 8.46
N ALA A 400 -11.58 -19.07 9.05
CA ALA A 400 -11.89 -17.66 8.83
C ALA A 400 -11.54 -17.25 7.39
N ALA A 401 -12.31 -16.29 6.86
CA ALA A 401 -11.96 -15.59 5.64
C ALA A 401 -11.83 -14.10 5.97
N ALA A 402 -10.70 -13.50 5.62
CA ALA A 402 -10.56 -12.05 5.67
C ALA A 402 -11.42 -11.43 4.56
N SER A 403 -12.21 -10.42 4.91
CA SER A 403 -12.91 -9.64 3.92
C SER A 403 -11.91 -8.83 3.10
N ILE A 404 -12.26 -8.51 1.84
CA ILE A 404 -11.41 -7.69 0.97
C ILE A 404 -11.17 -6.33 1.63
N GLU A 405 -12.20 -5.75 2.25
CA GLU A 405 -12.15 -4.45 2.92
C GLU A 405 -11.09 -4.42 4.04
N ALA A 406 -10.88 -5.52 4.76
CA ALA A 406 -9.85 -5.60 5.80
C ALA A 406 -8.42 -5.49 5.22
N ARG A 407 -8.21 -5.85 3.94
CA ARG A 407 -6.90 -5.69 3.27
C ARG A 407 -6.63 -4.24 2.84
N TYR A 408 -7.64 -3.38 2.79
CA TYR A 408 -7.56 -1.98 2.37
C TYR A 408 -8.10 -1.06 3.49
N PRO A 409 -7.34 -0.84 4.57
CA PRO A 409 -7.77 0.03 5.65
C PRO A 409 -7.85 1.50 5.21
N ALA A 410 -8.93 2.20 5.61
CA ALA A 410 -9.15 3.60 5.27
C ALA A 410 -9.26 4.47 6.55
N PRO A 411 -8.15 4.68 7.29
CA PRO A 411 -8.18 5.37 8.58
C PRO A 411 -8.64 6.82 8.45
N ASN A 412 -9.25 7.42 9.48
CA ASN A 412 -9.74 8.81 9.46
C ASN A 412 -8.64 9.88 9.64
N TRP A 413 -7.42 9.60 9.18
CA TRP A 413 -6.30 10.54 9.27
C TRP A 413 -6.46 11.72 8.32
N THR A 414 -5.93 12.87 8.73
CA THR A 414 -5.87 14.08 7.90
C THR A 414 -4.43 14.60 7.88
N PRO A 415 -3.87 14.95 6.70
CA PRO A 415 -2.54 15.55 6.61
C PRO A 415 -2.51 16.92 7.30
N ASP A 416 -1.34 17.34 7.81
CA ASP A 416 -1.20 18.63 8.53
C ASP A 416 -1.67 19.84 7.68
N GLY A 417 -1.48 19.79 6.36
CA GLY A 417 -1.92 20.83 5.41
C GLY A 417 -3.22 20.49 4.67
N GLY A 418 -3.99 19.50 5.12
CA GLY A 418 -5.16 18.98 4.41
C GLY A 418 -4.82 18.15 3.17
N TRP A 419 -5.85 17.60 2.54
CA TRP A 419 -5.70 16.73 1.36
C TRP A 419 -5.47 17.55 0.08
N ARG A 420 -4.37 17.27 -0.63
CA ARG A 420 -4.07 17.84 -1.97
C ARG A 420 -3.91 16.78 -3.06
N VAL A 421 -3.52 15.58 -2.65
CA VAL A 421 -3.55 14.39 -3.49
C VAL A 421 -4.77 13.56 -3.14
N ASP A 422 -5.34 12.87 -4.13
CA ASP A 422 -6.44 11.93 -3.93
C ASP A 422 -6.14 10.96 -2.78
N ARG A 423 -7.01 10.94 -1.76
CA ARG A 423 -6.87 10.13 -0.55
C ARG A 423 -6.68 8.64 -0.87
N SER A 424 -7.38 8.11 -1.87
CA SER A 424 -7.27 6.72 -2.28
C SER A 424 -5.88 6.41 -2.88
N LEU A 425 -5.26 7.37 -3.57
CA LEU A 425 -3.90 7.22 -4.09
C LEU A 425 -2.86 7.24 -2.97
N VAL A 426 -3.00 8.15 -2.00
CA VAL A 426 -2.12 8.21 -0.82
C VAL A 426 -2.19 6.90 -0.01
N TYR A 427 -3.40 6.37 0.20
CA TYR A 427 -3.56 5.08 0.88
C TYR A 427 -3.05 3.90 0.08
N ALA A 428 -3.13 3.94 -1.26
CA ALA A 428 -2.52 2.94 -2.12
C ALA A 428 -1.00 2.86 -1.94
N HIS A 429 -0.33 4.02 -1.89
CA HIS A 429 1.10 4.11 -1.56
C HIS A 429 1.36 3.65 -0.13
N THR A 430 0.62 4.15 0.86
CA THR A 430 0.82 3.79 2.28
C THR A 430 0.69 2.29 2.54
N LEU A 431 -0.27 1.62 1.89
CA LEU A 431 -0.44 0.17 1.97
C LEU A 431 0.79 -0.57 1.45
N GLN A 432 1.32 -0.12 0.30
CA GLN A 432 2.47 -0.74 -0.34
C GLN A 432 3.78 -0.47 0.41
N GLU A 433 3.96 0.74 0.93
CA GLU A 433 5.20 1.21 1.55
C GLU A 433 5.41 0.66 2.96
N SER A 434 4.39 0.74 3.83
CA SER A 434 4.56 0.38 5.25
C SER A 434 3.53 -0.61 5.79
N LYS A 435 2.49 -0.91 5.00
CA LYS A 435 1.28 -1.61 5.48
C LYS A 435 0.63 -0.87 6.65
N PHE A 436 0.59 0.47 6.55
CA PHE A 436 0.06 1.39 7.57
C PHE A 436 0.78 1.37 8.93
N ARG A 437 1.97 0.79 9.01
CA ARG A 437 2.82 0.91 10.20
C ARG A 437 3.50 2.28 10.19
N THR A 438 3.37 3.03 11.29
CA THR A 438 3.76 4.44 11.40
C THR A 438 5.23 4.63 11.75
N ASP A 439 5.89 3.61 12.27
CA ASP A 439 7.24 3.63 12.84
C ASP A 439 8.27 2.79 12.07
N VAL A 440 7.91 2.32 10.87
CA VAL A 440 8.82 1.51 10.03
C VAL A 440 9.97 2.34 9.48
N VAL A 441 11.18 1.79 9.62
CA VAL A 441 12.40 2.31 9.01
C VAL A 441 12.93 1.29 8.03
N SER A 442 13.09 1.66 6.76
CA SER A 442 13.75 0.78 5.78
C SER A 442 15.27 0.74 5.98
N SER A 443 15.93 -0.26 5.40
CA SER A 443 17.39 -0.35 5.37
C SER A 443 18.06 0.86 4.69
N ALA A 444 17.37 1.48 3.72
CA ALA A 444 17.80 2.71 3.06
C ALA A 444 17.48 3.99 3.87
N GLY A 445 16.95 3.85 5.08
CA GLY A 445 16.63 4.95 5.97
C GLY A 445 15.39 5.73 5.55
N ALA A 446 14.39 5.10 4.92
CA ALA A 446 13.09 5.72 4.66
C ALA A 446 12.15 5.53 5.87
N TYR A 447 11.27 6.50 6.17
CA TYR A 447 10.50 6.53 7.42
C TYR A 447 8.98 6.53 7.23
N GLY A 448 8.32 5.76 8.09
CA GLY A 448 6.90 5.85 8.38
C GLY A 448 5.99 5.39 7.24
N LEU A 449 4.76 5.93 7.21
CA LEU A 449 3.65 5.46 6.39
C LEU A 449 3.95 5.39 4.90
N MET A 450 4.48 6.47 4.35
CA MET A 450 4.77 6.58 2.92
C MET A 450 6.26 6.37 2.61
N GLN A 451 7.02 5.83 3.57
CA GLN A 451 8.46 5.59 3.47
C GLN A 451 9.21 6.80 2.89
N VAL A 452 9.08 7.94 3.55
CA VAL A 452 9.71 9.19 3.12
C VAL A 452 11.21 9.12 3.37
N ARG A 453 12.02 9.40 2.33
CA ARG A 453 13.48 9.49 2.45
C ARG A 453 13.91 10.85 3.04
N PRO A 454 15.00 10.93 3.83
CA PRO A 454 15.48 12.17 4.43
C PRO A 454 15.71 13.31 3.43
N GLY A 455 16.27 13.01 2.25
CA GLY A 455 16.50 14.02 1.21
C GLY A 455 15.18 14.66 0.74
N ALA A 456 14.18 13.84 0.43
CA ALA A 456 12.85 14.33 0.05
C ALA A 456 12.18 15.12 1.19
N ALA A 457 12.27 14.63 2.43
CA ALA A 457 11.77 15.35 3.60
C ALA A 457 12.43 16.73 3.77
N SER A 458 13.74 16.81 3.54
CA SER A 458 14.53 18.05 3.66
C SER A 458 14.20 19.05 2.56
N ASP A 459 14.02 18.57 1.33
CA ASP A 459 13.60 19.41 0.21
C ASP A 459 12.20 19.99 0.42
N ILE A 460 11.28 19.21 0.98
CA ILE A 460 9.91 19.63 1.28
C ILE A 460 9.89 20.58 2.48
N ALA A 461 10.63 20.26 3.55
CA ALA A 461 10.85 21.13 4.70
C ALA A 461 11.31 22.53 4.26
N ARG A 462 12.35 22.60 3.43
CA ARG A 462 12.87 23.86 2.88
C ARG A 462 11.83 24.63 2.07
N LYS A 463 11.06 23.95 1.20
CA LYS A 463 10.00 24.57 0.41
C LYS A 463 8.85 25.10 1.25
N GLN A 464 8.52 24.43 2.36
CA GLN A 464 7.43 24.82 3.25
C GLN A 464 7.87 25.78 4.38
N GLY A 465 9.17 26.09 4.50
CA GLY A 465 9.69 26.87 5.63
C GLY A 465 9.52 26.15 6.97
N ARG A 466 9.55 24.80 6.98
CA ARG A 466 9.36 23.96 8.16
C ARG A 466 10.62 23.15 8.46
N SER A 467 10.76 22.67 9.69
CA SER A 467 11.72 21.63 10.07
C SER A 467 10.98 20.40 10.55
N PHE A 468 11.27 19.23 9.97
CA PHE A 468 10.74 17.96 10.44
C PHE A 468 11.86 17.19 11.15
N ASP A 469 11.69 16.92 12.44
CA ASP A 469 12.51 15.92 13.11
C ASP A 469 12.00 14.50 12.77
N ARG A 470 12.81 13.49 13.09
CA ARG A 470 12.50 12.09 12.77
C ARG A 470 11.25 11.60 13.50
N SER A 471 11.02 12.07 14.73
CA SER A 471 9.83 11.74 15.53
C SER A 471 8.55 12.32 14.91
N ALA A 472 8.61 13.48 14.27
CA ALA A 472 7.47 14.06 13.59
C ALA A 472 7.04 13.19 12.40
N LEU A 473 7.98 12.53 11.72
CA LEU A 473 7.69 11.63 10.60
C LEU A 473 7.04 10.30 11.01
N THR A 474 6.94 9.98 12.31
CA THR A 474 6.11 8.86 12.78
C THR A 474 4.66 9.25 13.01
N ARG A 475 4.34 10.56 13.04
CA ARG A 475 2.96 11.04 13.10
C ARG A 475 2.30 10.89 11.73
N PRO A 476 1.13 10.22 11.63
CA PRO A 476 0.44 10.03 10.35
C PRO A 476 0.21 11.31 9.55
N SER A 477 -0.23 12.38 10.21
CA SER A 477 -0.57 13.65 9.57
C SER A 477 0.64 14.31 8.91
N THR A 478 1.78 14.34 9.61
CA THR A 478 3.04 14.89 9.09
C THR A 478 3.66 13.98 8.02
N ASN A 479 3.68 12.65 8.21
CA ASN A 479 4.24 11.74 7.22
C ASN A 479 3.49 11.81 5.89
N ILE A 480 2.15 11.81 5.94
CA ILE A 480 1.31 11.95 4.76
C ILE A 480 1.50 13.32 4.12
N GLU A 481 1.59 14.40 4.91
CA GLU A 481 1.85 15.76 4.39
C GLU A 481 3.14 15.84 3.56
N VAL A 482 4.21 15.20 4.03
CA VAL A 482 5.47 15.13 3.29
C VAL A 482 5.34 14.19 2.08
N GLY A 483 4.72 13.02 2.24
CA GLY A 483 4.53 12.08 1.13
C GLY A 483 3.69 12.65 -0.02
N GLN A 484 2.60 13.36 0.28
CA GLN A 484 1.79 14.02 -0.75
C GLN A 484 2.59 15.13 -1.46
N SER A 485 3.35 15.94 -0.72
CA SER A 485 4.21 16.97 -1.32
C SER A 485 5.27 16.37 -2.25
N TYR A 486 5.78 15.18 -1.93
CA TYR A 486 6.71 14.48 -2.81
C TYR A 486 6.02 13.95 -4.08
N LEU A 487 4.82 13.41 -3.98
CA LEU A 487 4.02 13.01 -5.15
C LEU A 487 3.73 14.19 -6.08
N GLU A 488 3.40 15.36 -5.52
CA GLU A 488 3.20 16.61 -6.29
C GLU A 488 4.48 17.02 -7.02
N GLN A 489 5.63 16.99 -6.33
CA GLN A 489 6.91 17.27 -6.96
C GLN A 489 7.18 16.32 -8.14
N LEU A 490 6.95 15.01 -7.97
CA LEU A 490 7.16 14.03 -9.03
C LEU A 490 6.17 14.18 -10.19
N ARG A 491 4.91 14.51 -9.90
CA ARG A 491 3.88 14.86 -10.89
C ARG A 491 4.31 16.01 -11.78
N ASP A 492 4.95 17.02 -11.19
CA ASP A 492 5.31 18.26 -11.88
C ASP A 492 6.66 18.17 -12.61
N LEU A 493 7.40 17.05 -12.48
CA LEU A 493 8.63 16.82 -13.24
C LEU A 493 8.33 16.60 -14.73
N PRO A 494 9.06 17.26 -15.66
CA PRO A 494 8.87 17.07 -17.10
C PRO A 494 8.99 15.61 -17.57
N LEU A 495 9.86 14.81 -16.93
CA LEU A 495 10.05 13.40 -17.28
C LEU A 495 8.82 12.54 -17.00
N THR A 496 7.98 12.91 -16.02
CA THR A 496 6.74 12.16 -15.76
C THR A 496 5.61 12.68 -16.64
N GLY A 497 5.66 13.96 -17.04
CA GLY A 497 4.61 14.61 -17.82
C GLY A 497 3.25 14.62 -17.09
N GLY A 498 3.25 14.45 -15.77
CA GLY A 498 2.05 14.22 -14.98
C GLY A 498 1.33 12.90 -15.31
N LEU A 499 1.97 11.93 -15.97
CA LEU A 499 1.37 10.62 -16.28
C LEU A 499 1.47 9.71 -15.07
N LEU A 500 0.32 9.25 -14.57
CA LEU A 500 0.21 8.55 -13.29
C LEU A 500 1.17 7.33 -13.17
N PRO A 501 1.31 6.43 -14.17
CA PRO A 501 2.23 5.30 -14.05
C PRO A 501 3.69 5.74 -13.92
N LYS A 502 4.10 6.84 -14.56
CA LYS A 502 5.45 7.39 -14.47
C LYS A 502 5.71 8.08 -13.13
N VAL A 503 4.70 8.76 -12.58
CA VAL A 503 4.78 9.35 -11.23
C VAL A 503 4.95 8.25 -10.17
N ILE A 504 4.15 7.18 -10.24
CA ILE A 504 4.26 6.04 -9.33
C ILE A 504 5.64 5.36 -9.47
N ALA A 505 6.11 5.15 -10.71
CA ALA A 505 7.44 4.60 -10.96
C ALA A 505 8.55 5.48 -10.35
N ALA A 506 8.45 6.80 -10.52
CA ALA A 506 9.44 7.76 -10.01
C ALA A 506 9.42 7.86 -8.48
N TYR A 507 8.29 7.57 -7.84
CA TYR A 507 8.20 7.50 -6.38
C TYR A 507 9.08 6.38 -5.83
N ASN A 508 9.01 5.20 -6.44
CA ASN A 508 9.74 4.01 -6.01
C ASN A 508 11.21 4.00 -6.49
N ALA A 509 11.46 4.23 -7.78
CA ALA A 509 12.82 4.12 -8.36
C ALA A 509 13.60 5.44 -8.31
N GLY A 510 12.92 6.55 -8.13
CA GLY A 510 13.48 7.89 -8.28
C GLY A 510 13.37 8.46 -9.70
N PRO A 511 13.59 9.78 -9.87
CA PRO A 511 13.49 10.47 -11.16
C PRO A 511 14.45 9.97 -12.25
N LEU A 512 15.71 9.71 -11.90
CA LEU A 512 16.77 9.41 -12.86
C LEU A 512 16.53 8.08 -13.62
N PRO A 513 16.20 6.94 -12.96
CA PRO A 513 15.85 5.72 -13.69
C PRO A 513 14.67 5.92 -14.64
N VAL A 514 13.61 6.61 -14.20
CA VAL A 514 12.44 6.87 -15.07
C VAL A 514 12.81 7.72 -16.28
N GLN A 515 13.71 8.70 -16.13
CA GLN A 515 14.22 9.48 -17.26
C GLN A 515 14.95 8.60 -18.28
N ILE A 516 15.79 7.67 -17.82
CA ILE A 516 16.52 6.71 -18.67
C ILE A 516 15.52 5.79 -19.39
N TRP A 517 14.56 5.21 -18.67
CA TRP A 517 13.55 4.32 -19.26
C TRP A 517 12.69 5.03 -20.29
N ASN A 518 12.33 6.29 -20.07
CA ASN A 518 11.61 7.09 -21.06
C ASN A 518 12.38 7.27 -22.37
N ALA A 519 13.71 7.36 -22.31
CA ALA A 519 14.56 7.50 -23.48
C ALA A 519 14.74 6.17 -24.23
N GLN A 520 14.77 5.06 -23.50
CA GLN A 520 14.96 3.72 -24.04
C GLN A 520 13.64 3.03 -24.45
N SER A 521 12.50 3.51 -23.95
CA SER A 521 11.22 2.84 -24.14
C SER A 521 10.88 2.59 -25.61
N ARG A 522 10.31 1.42 -25.87
CA ARG A 522 9.74 0.98 -27.15
C ARG A 522 8.28 0.57 -26.95
N ASP A 523 7.56 1.34 -26.12
CA ASP A 523 6.18 1.06 -25.76
C ASP A 523 5.16 1.44 -26.84
N GLY A 524 5.57 2.15 -27.90
CA GLY A 524 4.67 2.58 -28.98
C GLY A 524 3.54 3.51 -28.52
N GLY A 525 3.66 4.13 -27.35
CA GLY A 525 2.60 4.89 -26.70
C GLY A 525 1.61 4.03 -25.90
N ASP A 526 1.87 2.74 -25.67
CA ASP A 526 1.03 1.86 -24.86
C ASP A 526 1.45 1.91 -23.37
N PRO A 527 0.59 2.41 -22.47
CA PRO A 527 0.91 2.50 -21.04
C PRO A 527 1.08 1.14 -20.37
N LEU A 528 0.40 0.10 -20.82
CA LEU A 528 0.54 -1.25 -20.24
C LEU A 528 1.86 -1.86 -20.67
N LEU A 529 2.26 -1.68 -21.93
CA LEU A 529 3.56 -2.14 -22.41
C LEU A 529 4.70 -1.40 -21.70
N TYR A 530 4.54 -0.08 -21.44
CA TYR A 530 5.50 0.68 -20.63
C TYR A 530 5.66 0.07 -19.24
N ILE A 531 4.55 -0.18 -18.53
CA ILE A 531 4.58 -0.79 -17.19
C ILE A 531 5.31 -2.13 -17.25
N GLU A 532 4.94 -3.00 -18.19
CA GLU A 532 5.55 -4.33 -18.33
C GLU A 532 7.02 -4.32 -18.77
N SER A 533 7.46 -3.21 -19.36
CA SER A 533 8.84 -2.99 -19.82
C SER A 533 9.76 -2.35 -18.77
N ILE A 534 9.25 -1.95 -17.60
CA ILE A 534 10.08 -1.32 -16.56
C ILE A 534 11.23 -2.26 -16.15
N PRO A 535 12.51 -1.90 -16.36
CA PRO A 535 13.65 -2.79 -16.13
C PRO A 535 13.73 -3.32 -14.70
N TYR A 536 13.47 -2.45 -13.72
CA TYR A 536 13.54 -2.83 -12.32
C TYR A 536 12.32 -3.69 -11.96
N TRP A 537 12.59 -4.96 -11.63
CA TRP A 537 11.56 -5.91 -11.20
C TRP A 537 10.68 -5.35 -10.09
N GLU A 538 11.30 -4.77 -9.05
CA GLU A 538 10.58 -4.21 -7.91
C GLU A 538 9.64 -3.08 -8.34
N THR A 539 10.14 -2.13 -9.14
CA THR A 539 9.35 -0.99 -9.61
C THR A 539 8.23 -1.42 -10.55
N ARG A 540 8.46 -2.42 -11.42
CA ARG A 540 7.42 -2.98 -12.30
C ARG A 540 6.24 -3.51 -11.49
N GLY A 541 6.52 -4.36 -10.50
CA GLY A 541 5.50 -4.85 -9.58
C GLY A 541 4.85 -3.70 -8.80
N TYR A 542 5.64 -2.78 -8.28
CA TYR A 542 5.17 -1.64 -7.50
C TYR A 542 4.13 -0.80 -8.25
N VAL A 543 4.36 -0.46 -9.52
CA VAL A 543 3.39 0.33 -10.32
C VAL A 543 2.05 -0.40 -10.44
N SER A 544 2.07 -1.68 -10.82
CA SER A 544 0.84 -2.48 -10.92
C SER A 544 0.11 -2.60 -9.58
N THR A 545 0.84 -2.80 -8.48
CA THR A 545 0.28 -2.96 -7.14
C THR A 545 -0.31 -1.66 -6.62
N VAL A 546 0.35 -0.51 -6.79
CA VAL A 546 -0.19 0.78 -6.37
C VAL A 546 -1.44 1.14 -7.18
N LEU A 547 -1.45 0.92 -8.50
CA LEU A 547 -2.64 1.15 -9.32
C LEU A 547 -3.81 0.25 -8.91
N ARG A 548 -3.56 -1.04 -8.68
CA ARG A 548 -4.57 -1.95 -8.13
C ARG A 548 -5.09 -1.43 -6.80
N ASN A 549 -4.21 -1.15 -5.83
CA ASN A 549 -4.61 -0.66 -4.51
C ASN A 549 -5.42 0.64 -4.63
N TYR A 550 -5.03 1.54 -5.54
CA TYR A 550 -5.75 2.78 -5.79
C TYR A 550 -7.20 2.50 -6.21
N TRP A 551 -7.41 1.59 -7.16
CA TRP A 551 -8.76 1.23 -7.62
C TRP A 551 -9.60 0.53 -6.55
N MET A 552 -8.97 -0.25 -5.68
CA MET A 552 -9.65 -0.87 -4.53
C MET A 552 -10.12 0.19 -3.54
N TYR A 553 -9.29 1.18 -3.22
CA TYR A 553 -9.69 2.31 -2.38
C TYR A 553 -10.73 3.21 -3.05
N GLU A 554 -10.64 3.45 -4.37
CA GLU A 554 -11.68 4.18 -5.09
C GLU A 554 -13.03 3.48 -4.97
N SER A 555 -13.08 2.16 -5.20
CA SER A 555 -14.29 1.35 -5.04
C SER A 555 -14.85 1.41 -3.60
N GLN A 556 -13.99 1.25 -2.59
CA GLN A 556 -14.38 1.30 -1.18
C GLN A 556 -14.88 2.68 -0.75
N SER A 557 -14.33 3.76 -1.33
CA SER A 557 -14.80 5.14 -1.09
C SER A 557 -16.14 5.46 -1.79
N GLY A 558 -16.71 4.50 -2.52
CA GLY A 558 -17.98 4.68 -3.24
C GLY A 558 -17.84 5.34 -4.61
N LYS A 559 -16.61 5.52 -5.13
CA LYS A 559 -16.44 6.00 -6.50
C LYS A 559 -16.92 4.94 -7.48
N THR A 560 -17.89 5.31 -8.31
CA THR A 560 -18.49 4.43 -9.32
C THR A 560 -17.65 4.34 -10.60
N VAL A 561 -16.74 5.29 -10.81
CA VAL A 561 -15.84 5.36 -11.97
C VAL A 561 -14.42 5.65 -11.48
N SER A 562 -13.47 4.85 -11.96
CA SER A 562 -12.04 5.13 -11.82
C SER A 562 -11.48 5.65 -13.15
N PRO A 563 -11.17 6.96 -13.27
CA PRO A 563 -10.65 7.52 -14.52
C PRO A 563 -9.35 6.83 -14.98
N SER A 564 -8.50 6.45 -14.02
CA SER A 564 -7.22 5.81 -14.33
C SER A 564 -7.39 4.37 -14.83
N ARG A 565 -8.30 3.60 -14.23
CA ARG A 565 -8.63 2.24 -14.68
C ARG A 565 -9.30 2.24 -16.06
N VAL A 566 -10.25 3.15 -16.28
CA VAL A 566 -10.90 3.34 -17.58
C VAL A 566 -9.86 3.66 -18.65
N ALA A 567 -8.98 4.63 -18.40
CA ALA A 567 -7.94 5.01 -19.34
C ALA A 567 -7.05 3.82 -19.74
N LEU A 568 -6.51 3.07 -18.76
CA LEU A 568 -5.65 1.92 -19.05
C LEU A 568 -6.39 0.80 -19.79
N SER A 569 -7.67 0.55 -19.48
CA SER A 569 -8.48 -0.44 -20.21
C SER A 569 -8.69 -0.08 -21.69
N GLN A 570 -8.54 1.20 -22.03
CA GLN A 570 -8.68 1.76 -23.39
C GLN A 570 -7.32 2.03 -24.07
N GLY A 571 -6.20 1.62 -23.46
CA GLY A 571 -4.85 1.92 -23.97
C GLY A 571 -4.44 3.40 -23.87
N MET A 572 -5.14 4.17 -23.04
CA MET A 572 -4.87 5.60 -22.80
C MET A 572 -3.97 5.77 -21.57
N TRP A 573 -3.10 6.77 -21.59
CA TRP A 573 -2.27 7.12 -20.44
C TRP A 573 -3.09 7.92 -19.43
N PRO A 574 -3.33 7.42 -18.20
CA PRO A 574 -3.97 8.21 -17.19
C PRO A 574 -3.03 9.30 -16.68
N ARG A 575 -3.57 10.49 -16.49
CA ARG A 575 -2.87 11.61 -15.85
C ARG A 575 -3.06 11.53 -14.35
N PHE A 576 -2.14 12.15 -13.62
CA PHE A 576 -2.22 12.27 -12.18
C PHE A 576 -3.52 12.98 -11.78
N PRO A 577 -4.29 12.45 -10.79
CA PRO A 577 -5.57 13.01 -10.39
C PRO A 577 -5.48 14.50 -10.01
N GLY A 578 -6.47 15.29 -10.42
CA GLY A 578 -6.56 16.73 -10.09
C GLY A 578 -5.82 17.67 -11.04
N LEU A 579 -5.08 17.17 -12.03
CA LEU A 579 -4.50 18.01 -13.09
C LEU A 579 -5.59 18.64 -13.98
N PRO A 580 -5.39 19.88 -14.48
CA PRO A 580 -6.34 20.52 -15.37
C PRO A 580 -6.41 19.82 -16.74
N GLY A 581 -7.58 19.88 -17.38
CA GLY A 581 -7.86 19.30 -18.69
C GLY A 581 -8.33 17.85 -18.64
N ALA A 582 -8.13 17.11 -19.73
CA ALA A 582 -8.54 15.70 -19.81
C ALA A 582 -7.79 14.83 -18.79
N SER A 583 -8.48 13.85 -18.20
CA SER A 583 -7.93 12.92 -17.20
C SER A 583 -6.99 11.86 -17.77
N SER A 584 -6.93 11.73 -19.10
CA SER A 584 -6.04 10.80 -19.81
C SER A 584 -5.70 11.33 -21.20
N VAL A 585 -4.62 10.83 -21.78
CA VAL A 585 -4.11 11.22 -23.11
C VAL A 585 -3.67 10.00 -23.92
N ARG A 586 -3.73 10.10 -25.25
CA ARG A 586 -2.99 9.19 -26.13
C ARG A 586 -1.59 9.73 -26.31
N LEU A 587 -0.59 8.87 -26.16
CA LEU A 587 0.74 9.17 -26.65
C LEU A 587 0.87 8.51 -28.02
N SER A 588 1.27 9.28 -29.02
CA SER A 588 1.67 8.72 -30.32
C SER A 588 3.03 8.04 -30.17
N ALA A 589 3.24 6.93 -30.87
CA ALA A 589 4.59 6.38 -31.04
C ALA A 589 5.50 7.49 -31.59
N LYS A 590 6.63 7.78 -30.92
CA LYS A 590 7.67 8.60 -31.54
C LYS A 590 8.12 7.85 -32.79
N ALA A 591 8.08 8.52 -33.95
CA ALA A 591 8.66 7.97 -35.17
C ALA A 591 10.11 7.56 -34.89
N PRO A 592 10.60 6.41 -35.38
CA PRO A 592 12.01 6.09 -35.28
C PRO A 592 12.80 7.21 -35.95
N ASN A 593 13.80 7.76 -35.24
CA ASN A 593 14.72 8.72 -35.82
C ASN A 593 15.36 8.08 -37.04
N VAL A 594 14.93 8.50 -38.23
CA VAL A 594 15.61 8.18 -39.48
C VAL A 594 16.97 8.86 -39.40
N SER A 595 18.04 8.07 -39.23
CA SER A 595 19.40 8.57 -39.33
C SER A 595 19.60 9.09 -40.75
N PHE A 596 19.78 10.38 -40.92
CA PHE A 596 20.34 10.91 -42.16
C PHE A 596 21.79 10.45 -42.22
N SER A 597 22.07 9.52 -43.14
CA SER A 597 23.41 9.20 -43.60
C SER A 597 24.00 10.47 -44.23
N ALA A 598 25.10 10.97 -43.66
CA ALA A 598 25.94 11.95 -44.32
C ALA A 598 26.74 11.23 -45.42
N ASN A 599 26.64 11.74 -46.65
CA ASN A 599 27.52 11.39 -47.78
C ASN A 599 28.96 11.83 -47.52
#